data_AF-A0A892ZH47-F1
#
_entry.id   AF-A0A892ZH47-F1
#
_cell.length_a   1.000
_cell.length_b   1.000
_cell.length_c   1.000
_cell.angle_alpha   90.00
_cell.angle_beta   90.00
_cell.angle_gamma   90.00
#
_symmetry.space_group_name_H-M   'P 1'
#
loop_
_entity.id
_entity.type
_entity.pdbx_description
1 polymer ?
#
loop_
_entity_poly.entity_id
_entity_poly.type
_entity_poly.pdbx_seq_one_letter_code
_entity_poly.pdbx_strand_id
1 'polypeptide(L)'
;MSKMIFKAWLLAAGLGLAGVAAADTFGAAAVQTDVAVQTVAAAKALPDDSKVVLEGRIVKKTGHERYEFKDASGTVTVEIDDDDWRGLSVNAQDKVRIEGEVEHKRGRAVEIDVNRIVKL
;
A
#
# COMPACT_ATOMS: atom_id res chain seq x y z
N MET A 1 24.36 -5.16 -8.96
CA MET A 1 23.89 -4.35 -7.83
C MET A 1 22.78 -5.11 -7.13
N SER A 2 23.04 -5.64 -5.93
CA SER A 2 22.03 -6.34 -5.12
C SER A 2 20.99 -5.35 -4.60
N LYS A 3 19.70 -5.68 -4.80
CA LYS A 3 18.56 -5.03 -4.13
C LYS A 3 18.63 -5.42 -2.64
N MET A 4 18.84 -4.44 -1.76
CA MET A 4 18.97 -4.66 -0.32
C MET A 4 17.59 -4.91 0.29
N ILE A 5 17.41 -6.13 0.80
CA ILE A 5 16.22 -6.59 1.50
C ILE A 5 16.40 -6.20 2.97
N PHE A 6 15.69 -5.20 3.48
CA PHE A 6 15.68 -4.89 4.92
C PHE A 6 14.71 -5.82 5.65
N LYS A 7 15.17 -7.03 5.95
CA LYS A 7 14.51 -7.93 6.91
C LYS A 7 14.89 -7.50 8.32
N ALA A 8 13.95 -6.90 9.06
CA ALA A 8 14.10 -6.60 10.47
C ALA A 8 14.26 -7.91 11.27
N TRP A 9 15.38 -8.04 11.99
CA TRP A 9 15.63 -9.12 12.95
C TRP A 9 15.08 -8.69 14.31
N LEU A 10 14.20 -9.51 14.90
CA LEU A 10 13.75 -9.35 16.28
C LEU A 10 14.63 -10.21 17.20
N LEU A 11 15.32 -9.56 18.14
CA LEU A 11 16.12 -10.23 19.17
C LEU A 11 15.20 -10.61 20.34
N ALA A 12 15.08 -11.90 20.63
CA ALA A 12 14.36 -12.41 21.80
C ALA A 12 15.34 -12.67 22.96
N ALA A 13 15.08 -12.07 24.12
CA ALA A 13 15.66 -12.45 25.40
C ALA A 13 14.54 -12.44 26.45
N GLY A 14 14.26 -13.60 27.05
CA GLY A 14 13.16 -13.79 28.00
C GLY A 14 13.57 -13.70 29.47
N LEU A 15 12.58 -13.64 30.36
CA LEU A 15 12.39 -14.49 31.55
C LEU A 15 11.23 -13.94 32.43
N GLY A 16 10.35 -14.82 32.93
CA GLY A 16 9.83 -14.72 34.31
C GLY A 16 8.34 -14.43 34.56
N LEU A 17 7.62 -15.51 34.92
CA LEU A 17 6.66 -15.68 36.04
C LEU A 17 5.22 -15.06 36.08
N ALA A 18 4.31 -16.00 36.41
CA ALA A 18 3.03 -15.93 37.15
C ALA A 18 1.79 -15.32 36.48
N GLY A 19 0.73 -16.14 36.41
CA GLY A 19 -0.51 -15.83 35.71
C GLY A 19 -1.59 -15.12 36.53
N VAL A 20 -2.56 -14.58 35.80
CA VAL A 20 -3.96 -14.39 36.17
C VAL A 20 -4.77 -14.56 34.89
N ALA A 21 -5.78 -15.43 34.91
CA ALA A 21 -6.79 -15.50 33.86
C ALA A 21 -7.74 -14.31 34.00
N ALA A 22 -7.73 -13.42 33.02
CA ALA A 22 -8.81 -12.46 32.77
C ALA A 22 -9.23 -12.67 31.32
N ALA A 23 -10.38 -13.30 31.13
CA ALA A 23 -11.07 -13.32 29.86
C ALA A 23 -11.73 -11.96 29.69
N ASP A 24 -11.07 -11.05 28.97
CA ASP A 24 -11.67 -9.81 28.53
C ASP A 24 -11.62 -9.73 27.00
N THR A 25 -12.83 -9.73 26.45
CA THR A 25 -13.15 -9.41 25.06
C THR A 25 -12.42 -8.15 24.62
N PHE A 26 -11.41 -8.33 23.78
CA PHE A 26 -11.02 -7.32 22.82
C PHE A 26 -11.03 -8.00 21.47
N GLY A 27 -12.17 -7.91 20.78
CA GLY A 27 -12.11 -7.91 19.32
C GLY A 27 -11.01 -6.94 18.95
N ALA A 28 -10.00 -7.42 18.23
CA ALA A 28 -8.91 -6.58 17.77
C ALA A 28 -9.55 -5.39 17.04
N ALA A 29 -9.68 -4.27 17.74
CA ALA A 29 -9.84 -2.98 17.13
C ALA A 29 -8.51 -2.80 16.40
N ALA A 30 -8.46 -3.28 15.15
CA ALA A 30 -7.48 -2.85 14.20
C ALA A 30 -7.50 -1.33 14.34
N VAL A 31 -6.41 -0.76 14.84
CA VAL A 31 -6.18 0.67 14.81
C VAL A 31 -6.02 0.95 13.33
N GLN A 32 -7.14 1.10 12.65
CA GLN A 32 -7.23 1.57 11.30
C GLN A 32 -6.93 3.05 11.43
N THR A 33 -5.64 3.39 11.38
CA THR A 33 -5.21 4.75 11.14
C THR A 33 -5.87 5.14 9.83
N ASP A 34 -7.01 5.84 9.92
CA ASP A 34 -7.77 6.26 8.75
C ASP A 34 -6.96 7.36 8.06
N VAL A 35 -5.95 6.94 7.30
CA VAL A 35 -5.24 7.82 6.39
C VAL A 35 -6.28 8.24 5.36
N ALA A 36 -6.62 9.53 5.40
CA ALA A 36 -7.64 10.10 4.53
C ALA A 36 -7.35 9.79 3.07
N VAL A 37 -8.39 9.43 2.31
CA VAL A 37 -8.28 9.20 0.87
C VAL A 37 -7.91 10.50 0.18
N GLN A 38 -6.83 10.48 -0.59
CA GLN A 38 -6.34 11.60 -1.37
C GLN A 38 -6.67 11.43 -2.86
N THR A 39 -6.55 12.51 -3.63
CA THR A 39 -6.68 12.45 -5.09
C THR A 39 -5.33 12.11 -5.72
N VAL A 40 -5.34 11.49 -6.90
CA VAL A 40 -4.13 11.22 -7.69
C VAL A 40 -3.36 12.52 -7.96
N ALA A 41 -4.07 13.61 -8.28
CA ALA A 41 -3.44 14.91 -8.51
C ALA A 41 -2.70 15.44 -7.26
N ALA A 42 -3.29 15.28 -6.06
CA ALA A 42 -2.65 15.68 -4.81
C ALA A 42 -1.43 14.79 -4.50
N ALA A 43 -1.55 13.48 -4.66
CA ALA A 43 -0.46 12.53 -4.40
C ALA A 43 0.79 12.83 -5.23
N LYS A 44 0.63 13.22 -6.50
CA LYS A 44 1.76 13.57 -7.39
C LYS A 44 2.52 14.84 -6.98
N ALA A 45 1.97 15.64 -6.07
CA ALA A 45 2.61 16.85 -5.56
C ALA A 45 3.29 16.61 -4.19
N LEU A 46 3.14 15.42 -3.62
CA LEU A 46 3.78 15.09 -2.34
C LEU A 46 5.27 14.81 -2.52
N PRO A 47 6.07 14.97 -1.44
CA PRO A 47 7.45 14.50 -1.42
C PRO A 47 7.56 12.99 -1.64
N ASP A 48 8.78 12.57 -2.01
CA ASP A 48 9.21 11.17 -1.99
C ASP A 48 8.95 10.52 -0.61
N ASP A 49 8.70 9.21 -0.58
CA ASP A 49 8.35 8.39 0.59
C ASP A 49 7.04 8.81 1.30
N SER A 50 6.23 9.68 0.70
CA SER A 50 4.96 10.09 1.30
C SER A 50 3.92 8.98 1.24
N LYS A 51 3.35 8.61 2.38
CA LYS A 51 2.27 7.62 2.46
C LYS A 51 0.96 8.18 1.94
N VAL A 52 0.31 7.42 1.06
CA VAL A 52 -0.95 7.79 0.43
C VAL A 52 -1.96 6.67 0.47
N VAL A 53 -3.23 7.06 0.47
CA VAL A 53 -4.35 6.18 0.22
C VAL A 53 -5.14 6.77 -0.93
N LEU A 54 -5.36 5.99 -1.99
CA LEU A 54 -6.06 6.43 -3.19
C LEU A 54 -7.19 5.47 -3.52
N GLU A 55 -8.29 6.02 -4.05
CA GLU A 55 -9.41 5.23 -4.56
C GLU A 55 -9.65 5.53 -6.04
N GLY A 56 -9.83 4.49 -6.85
CA GLY A 56 -9.88 4.62 -8.29
C GLY A 56 -10.02 3.27 -8.99
N ARG A 57 -9.48 3.17 -10.20
CA ARG A 57 -9.51 1.94 -11.01
C ARG A 57 -8.15 1.65 -11.61
N ILE A 58 -7.83 0.37 -11.74
CA ILE A 58 -6.69 -0.12 -12.53
C ILE A 58 -7.16 -0.26 -13.98
N VAL A 59 -6.69 0.61 -14.88
CA VAL A 59 -7.25 0.70 -16.24
C VAL A 59 -6.45 -0.08 -17.28
N LYS A 60 -5.14 -0.25 -17.07
CA LYS A 60 -4.26 -0.96 -18.01
C LYS A 60 -2.95 -1.40 -17.36
N LYS A 61 -2.42 -2.57 -17.74
CA LYS A 61 -1.03 -2.97 -17.46
C LYS A 61 -0.08 -2.30 -18.46
N THR A 62 0.92 -1.58 -17.95
CA THR A 62 1.87 -0.78 -18.76
C THR A 62 3.28 -1.37 -18.78
N GLY A 63 3.58 -2.33 -17.90
CA GLY A 63 4.85 -3.05 -17.89
C GLY A 63 4.88 -4.19 -16.87
N HIS A 64 6.08 -4.67 -16.53
CA HIS A 64 6.28 -5.57 -15.40
C HIS A 64 5.87 -4.86 -14.12
N GLU A 65 4.91 -5.44 -13.38
CA GLU A 65 4.32 -4.93 -12.13
C GLU A 65 3.76 -3.50 -12.19
N ARG A 66 3.76 -2.85 -13.37
CA ARG A 66 3.30 -1.48 -13.56
C ARG A 66 1.93 -1.43 -14.20
N TYR A 67 1.08 -0.61 -13.61
CA TYR A 67 -0.30 -0.41 -14.04
C TYR A 67 -0.64 1.08 -14.08
N GLU A 68 -1.54 1.47 -14.97
CA GLU A 68 -2.16 2.80 -14.94
C GLU A 68 -3.33 2.77 -13.95
N PHE A 69 -3.26 3.62 -12.94
CA PHE A 69 -4.33 3.88 -11.99
C PHE A 69 -4.99 5.21 -12.31
N LYS A 70 -6.32 5.25 -12.21
CA LYS A 70 -7.12 6.43 -12.54
C LYS A 70 -8.17 6.74 -11.49
N ASP A 71 -8.27 8.02 -11.13
CA ASP A 71 -9.41 8.60 -10.43
C ASP A 71 -10.02 9.76 -11.25
N ALA A 72 -10.89 10.56 -10.63
CA ALA A 72 -11.50 11.72 -11.29
C ALA A 72 -10.52 12.89 -11.51
N SER A 73 -9.42 12.95 -10.75
CA SER A 73 -8.41 14.01 -10.79
C SER A 73 -7.30 13.75 -11.81
N GLY A 74 -7.06 12.49 -12.18
CA GLY A 74 -6.07 12.15 -13.19
C GLY A 74 -5.62 10.70 -13.17
N THR A 75 -4.43 10.47 -13.73
CA THR A 75 -3.78 9.16 -13.79
C THR A 75 -2.36 9.19 -13.21
N VAL A 76 -1.95 8.05 -12.67
CA VAL A 76 -0.60 7.80 -12.15
C VAL A 76 -0.22 6.34 -12.42
N THR A 77 1.06 6.08 -12.60
CA THR A 77 1.58 4.71 -12.65
C THR A 77 1.66 4.18 -11.23
N VAL A 78 1.17 2.96 -11.03
CA VAL A 78 1.32 2.23 -9.77
C VAL A 78 2.16 0.98 -10.01
N GLU A 79 3.10 0.71 -9.12
CA GLU A 79 3.86 -0.53 -9.05
C GLU A 79 3.15 -1.43 -8.01
N ILE A 80 2.68 -2.61 -8.44
CA ILE A 80 1.98 -3.58 -7.59
C ILE A 80 2.69 -4.91 -7.82
N ASP A 81 3.43 -5.37 -6.81
CA ASP A 81 4.12 -6.66 -6.88
C ASP A 81 3.09 -7.79 -6.98
N ASP A 82 3.48 -8.89 -7.63
CA ASP A 82 2.59 -10.04 -7.85
C ASP A 82 2.01 -10.59 -6.52
N ASP A 83 2.76 -10.46 -5.41
CA ASP A 83 2.36 -10.91 -4.08
C ASP A 83 1.32 -9.99 -3.41
N ASP A 84 1.31 -8.69 -3.71
CA ASP A 84 0.40 -7.71 -3.10
C ASP A 84 -1.05 -7.87 -3.56
N TRP A 85 -1.25 -8.52 -4.71
CA TRP A 85 -2.57 -8.92 -5.16
C TRP A 85 -3.22 -9.91 -4.21
N ARG A 86 -2.47 -10.78 -3.53
CA ARG A 86 -3.00 -11.77 -2.57
C ARG A 86 -4.18 -12.60 -3.13
N GLY A 87 -4.12 -12.93 -4.42
CA GLY A 87 -5.18 -13.66 -5.14
C GLY A 87 -6.40 -12.81 -5.55
N LEU A 88 -6.37 -11.49 -5.31
CA LEU A 88 -7.41 -10.56 -5.73
C LEU A 88 -7.41 -10.43 -7.26
N SER A 89 -8.55 -10.70 -7.89
CA SER A 89 -8.77 -10.44 -9.30
C SER A 89 -9.47 -9.09 -9.49
N VAL A 90 -8.86 -8.19 -10.25
CA VAL A 90 -9.39 -6.85 -10.57
C VAL A 90 -9.47 -6.67 -12.09
N ASN A 91 -10.59 -6.14 -12.57
CA ASN A 91 -10.78 -5.69 -13.95
C ASN A 91 -10.95 -4.16 -14.02
N ALA A 92 -10.96 -3.60 -15.23
CA ALA A 92 -10.98 -2.14 -15.42
C ALA A 92 -12.27 -1.43 -14.98
N GLN A 93 -13.35 -2.15 -14.67
CA GLN A 93 -14.60 -1.60 -14.13
C GLN A 93 -14.61 -1.56 -12.60
N ASP A 94 -13.83 -2.42 -11.96
CA ASP A 94 -13.79 -2.55 -10.52
C ASP A 94 -13.16 -1.30 -9.89
N LYS A 95 -13.81 -0.77 -8.85
CA LYS A 95 -13.22 0.26 -8.01
C LYS A 95 -12.32 -0.42 -6.97
N VAL A 96 -11.16 0.17 -6.73
CA VAL A 96 -10.18 -0.33 -5.76
C VAL A 96 -9.71 0.80 -4.86
N ARG A 97 -9.25 0.43 -3.66
CA ARG A 97 -8.47 1.28 -2.76
C ARG A 97 -7.05 0.74 -2.70
N ILE A 98 -6.07 1.61 -2.89
CA ILE A 98 -4.65 1.31 -2.75
C ILE A 98 -4.05 2.11 -1.60
N GLU A 99 -3.14 1.48 -0.87
CA GLU A 99 -2.30 2.10 0.14
C GLU A 99 -0.85 1.91 -0.30
N GLY A 100 -0.07 2.99 -0.31
CA GLY A 100 1.27 2.98 -0.90
C GLY A 100 2.09 4.21 -0.55
N GLU A 101 3.25 4.30 -1.18
CA GLU A 101 4.22 5.37 -0.99
C GLU A 101 4.50 6.06 -2.33
N VAL A 102 4.63 7.38 -2.30
CA VAL A 102 5.00 8.19 -3.47
C VAL A 102 6.49 7.99 -3.75
N GLU A 103 6.84 7.63 -4.97
CA GLU A 103 8.22 7.34 -5.38
C GLU A 103 8.70 8.28 -6.50
N HIS A 104 9.81 8.98 -6.25
CA HIS A 104 10.41 9.96 -7.13
C HIS A 104 11.78 9.50 -7.65
N LYS A 105 11.77 8.82 -8.80
CA LYS A 105 13.02 8.41 -9.49
C LYS A 105 13.54 9.54 -10.37
N ARG A 106 14.84 9.86 -10.26
CA ARG A 106 15.49 10.92 -11.06
C ARG A 106 15.23 10.74 -12.56
N GLY A 107 14.61 11.74 -13.17
CA GLY A 107 14.29 11.76 -14.61
C GLY A 107 13.11 10.86 -15.01
N ARG A 108 12.28 10.42 -14.06
CA ARG A 108 11.05 9.66 -14.32
C ARG A 108 9.83 10.41 -13.81
N ALA A 109 8.65 10.00 -14.28
CA ALA A 109 7.39 10.44 -13.71
C ALA A 109 7.20 9.84 -12.31
N VAL A 110 6.40 10.51 -11.48
CA VAL A 110 6.01 10.01 -10.15
C VAL A 110 5.25 8.69 -10.30
N GLU A 111 5.60 7.72 -9.45
CA GLU A 111 4.94 6.42 -9.32
C GLU A 111 4.40 6.27 -7.89
N ILE A 112 3.44 5.37 -7.68
CA ILE A 112 3.04 4.91 -6.34
C ILE A 112 3.50 3.47 -6.19
N ASP A 113 4.32 3.19 -5.18
CA ASP A 113 4.66 1.83 -4.76
C ASP A 113 3.56 1.30 -3.83
N VAL A 114 2.85 0.26 -4.24
CA VAL A 114 1.61 -0.18 -3.58
C VAL A 114 1.91 -1.30 -2.59
N ASN A 115 1.65 -1.04 -1.32
CA ASN A 115 1.79 -2.03 -0.24
C ASN A 115 0.51 -2.86 -0.02
N ARG A 116 -0.64 -2.33 -0.43
CA ARG A 116 -1.94 -2.98 -0.25
C ARG A 116 -2.94 -2.53 -1.29
N ILE A 117 -3.65 -3.49 -1.86
CA ILE A 117 -4.80 -3.26 -2.72
C ILE A 117 -6.02 -4.04 -2.23
N VAL A 118 -7.19 -3.40 -2.25
CA VAL A 118 -8.48 -4.03 -1.99
C VAL A 118 -9.50 -3.59 -3.02
N LYS A 119 -10.40 -4.50 -3.41
CA LYS A 119 -11.59 -4.15 -4.21
C LYS A 119 -12.66 -3.57 -3.30
N LEU A 120 -13.32 -2.51 -3.76
CA LEU A 120 -14.44 -1.83 -3.08
C LEU A 120 -15.80 -2.32 -3.57
#